data_AF-A0A1X7SIV1-F1
#
_entry.id   AF-A0A1X7SIV1-F1
#
_cell.length_a   1.000
_cell.length_b   1.000
_cell.length_c   1.000
_cell.angle_alpha   90.00
_cell.angle_beta   90.00
_cell.angle_gamma   90.00
#
_symmetry.space_group_name_H-M   'P 1'
#
loop_
_entity.id
_entity.type
_entity.pdbx_description
1 polymer ?
#
loop_
_entity_poly.entity_id
_entity_poly.type
_entity_poly.pdbx_seq_one_letter_code
_entity_poly.pdbx_strand_id
1 'polypeptide(L)' 'IAIEGCCHGKLDLIYDKLLKLQEREGIKIDLLLCCGDFQAIRDQDDLNCMAVPDKYKEIGSFHK' A
#
# COMPACT_ATOMS: atom_id res chain seq x y z
N ILE A 1 -6.33 14.93 5.70
CA ILE A 1 -6.72 13.72 4.94
C ILE A 1 -5.78 13.60 3.75
N ALA A 2 -5.18 12.41 3.53
CA ALA A 2 -4.37 12.10 2.37
C ALA A 2 -5.14 11.20 1.40
N ILE A 3 -4.84 11.31 0.10
CA ILE A 3 -5.46 10.51 -0.96
C ILE A 3 -4.34 9.81 -1.72
N GLU A 4 -4.40 8.49 -1.79
CA GLU A 4 -3.47 7.64 -2.54
C GLU A 4 -4.23 6.97 -3.69
N GLY A 5 -3.60 6.93 -4.86
CA GLY A 5 -4.17 6.28 -6.05
C GLY A 5 -4.09 4.76 -5.91
N CYS A 6 -3.10 4.17 -6.58
CA CYS A 6 -2.87 2.72 -6.60
C CYS A 6 -1.74 2.33 -5.64
N CYS A 7 -2.03 1.46 -4.67
CA CYS A 7 -1.05 1.03 -3.67
C CYS A 7 0.00 0.06 -4.22
N HIS A 8 -0.42 -0.88 -5.08
CA HIS A 8 0.39 -1.98 -5.61
C HIS A 8 1.13 -2.79 -4.53
N GLY A 9 0.49 -2.97 -3.36
CA GLY A 9 1.05 -3.70 -2.23
C GLY A 9 2.25 -3.03 -1.56
N LYS A 10 2.50 -1.73 -1.81
CA LYS A 10 3.61 -0.94 -1.22
C LYS A 10 3.16 -0.09 -0.02
N LEU A 11 2.38 -0.70 0.89
CA LEU A 11 1.76 -0.02 2.03
C LEU A 11 2.79 0.64 2.98
N ASP A 12 3.91 -0.04 3.26
CA ASP A 12 4.98 0.51 4.13
C ASP A 12 5.60 1.77 3.53
N LEU A 13 5.81 1.78 2.21
CA LEU A 13 6.38 2.93 1.51
C LEU A 13 5.43 4.13 1.56
N ILE A 14 4.13 3.89 1.46
CA ILE A 14 3.12 4.94 1.59
C ILE A 14 3.16 5.53 3.00
N TYR A 15 3.13 4.69 4.04
CA TYR A 15 3.21 5.18 5.42
C TYR A 15 4.51 5.94 5.72
N ASP A 16 5.66 5.45 5.26
CA ASP A 16 6.96 6.15 5.40
C ASP A 16 6.93 7.54 4.73
N LYS A 17 6.35 7.64 3.53
CA LYS A 17 6.18 8.94 2.85
C LYS A 17 5.24 9.88 3.60
N LEU A 18 4.15 9.36 4.16
CA LEU A 18 3.20 10.17 4.95
C LEU A 18 3.86 10.71 6.22
N LEU A 19 4.65 9.90 6.93
CA LEU A 19 5.40 10.34 8.11
C LEU A 19 6.37 11.46 7.76
N LYS A 20 7.19 11.28 6.72
CA LYS A 20 8.12 12.32 6.23
C LYS A 20 7.41 13.60 5.80
N LEU A 21 6.23 13.47 5.18
CA LEU A 21 5.41 14.61 4.78
C LEU A 21 4.87 15.37 6.00
N GLN A 22 4.37 14.66 7.01
CA GLN A 22 3.88 15.26 8.25
C GLN A 22 5.00 16.03 8.98
N GLU A 23 6.19 15.43 9.08
CA GLU A 23 7.36 16.07 9.70
C GLU A 23 7.80 17.33 8.94
N ARG A 24 7.88 17.24 7.61
CA ARG A 24 8.34 18.33 6.74
C ARG A 24 7.40 19.53 6.73
N GLU A 25 6.09 19.28 6.75
CA GLU A 25 5.07 20.33 6.64
C GLU A 25 4.47 20.74 8.00
N GLY A 26 4.80 20.04 9.08
CA GLY A 26 4.22 20.27 10.40
C GLY A 26 2.71 20.02 10.46
N ILE A 27 2.20 19.16 9.56
CA ILE A 27 0.78 18.82 9.48
C ILE A 27 0.51 17.44 10.09
N LYS A 28 -0.76 17.22 10.47
CA LYS A 28 -1.26 15.90 10.86
C LYS A 28 -2.19 15.36 9.78
N ILE A 29 -2.05 14.08 9.47
CA ILE A 29 -2.86 13.32 8.52
C ILE A 29 -3.64 12.28 9.32
N ASP A 30 -4.92 12.56 9.60
CA ASP A 30 -5.76 11.67 10.41
C ASP A 30 -6.37 10.50 9.62
N LEU A 31 -6.37 10.57 8.29
CA LEU A 31 -7.01 9.59 7.42
C LEU A 31 -6.28 9.51 6.07
N LEU A 32 -6.06 8.28 5.60
CA LEU A 32 -5.63 7.95 4.25
C LEU A 32 -6.78 7.29 3.49
N LEU A 33 -7.16 7.83 2.35
CA LEU A 33 -8.09 7.21 1.41
C LEU A 33 -7.29 6.58 0.26
N CYS A 34 -7.35 5.26 0.12
CA CYS A 34 -6.72 4.52 -0.97
C CYS A 34 -7.77 4.18 -2.03
N CYS A 35 -7.52 4.60 -3.27
CA CYS A 35 -8.51 4.51 -4.35
C CYS A 35 -8.56 3.14 -5.04
N GLY A 36 -7.55 2.28 -4.89
CA GLY A 36 -7.56 0.97 -5.51
C GLY A 36 -6.21 0.27 -5.53
N ASP A 37 -6.16 -0.87 -6.21
CA ASP A 37 -4.99 -1.74 -6.35
C ASP A 37 -4.26 -1.97 -5.01
N PHE A 38 -5.06 -2.15 -3.95
CA PHE A 38 -4.54 -2.27 -2.59
C PHE A 38 -3.64 -3.50 -2.42
N GLN A 39 -4.00 -4.61 -3.08
CA GLN A 39 -3.30 -5.90 -3.01
C GLN A 39 -3.13 -6.42 -1.57
N ALA A 40 -4.26 -6.68 -0.90
CA ALA A 40 -4.33 -7.23 0.46
C ALA A 40 -3.95 -8.72 0.54
N ILE A 41 -2.75 -9.08 0.08
CA ILE A 41 -2.29 -10.46 0.04
C ILE A 41 -1.83 -10.88 1.44
N ARG A 42 -2.47 -11.87 2.04
CA ARG A 42 -2.14 -12.41 3.37
C ARG A 42 -1.11 -13.54 3.30
N ASP A 43 -1.16 -14.33 2.23
CA ASP A 43 -0.35 -15.54 2.07
C ASP A 43 -0.20 -15.92 0.58
N GLN A 44 0.37 -17.10 0.35
CA GLN A 44 0.60 -17.61 -1.00
C GLN A 44 -0.71 -17.96 -1.74
N ASP A 45 -1.78 -18.34 -1.03
CA ASP A 45 -3.05 -18.69 -1.66
C ASP A 45 -3.72 -17.41 -2.21
N ASP A 46 -3.70 -16.32 -1.46
CA ASP A 46 -4.13 -15.01 -1.95
C ASP A 46 -3.28 -14.55 -3.15
N LEU A 47 -1.96 -14.76 -3.11
CA LEU A 47 -1.06 -14.38 -4.19
C LEU A 47 -1.38 -15.14 -5.49
N ASN A 48 -1.77 -16.41 -5.37
CA ASN A 48 -2.14 -17.25 -6.49
C ASN A 48 -3.44 -16.80 -7.16
N CYS A 49 -4.36 -16.18 -6.40
CA CYS A 49 -5.61 -15.62 -6.92
C CYS A 49 -5.44 -14.28 -7.66
N MET A 50 -4.26 -13.65 -7.63
CA MET A 50 -4.03 -12.38 -8.31
C MET A 50 -4.08 -12.50 -9.83
N ALA A 51 -4.82 -11.61 -10.47
CA ALA A 51 -4.87 -11.43 -11.93
C ALA A 51 -3.65 -10.62 -12.43
N VAL A 52 -2.44 -11.10 -12.13
CA VAL A 52 -1.15 -10.50 -12.52
C VAL A 52 -0.27 -11.61 -13.09
N PRO A 53 0.52 -11.37 -14.15
CA PRO A 53 1.46 -12.38 -14.67
C PRO A 53 2.39 -12.89 -13.57
N ASP A 54 2.66 -14.20 -13.54
CA ASP A 54 3.39 -14.84 -12.43
C ASP A 54 4.75 -14.19 -12.16
N LYS A 55 5.46 -13.74 -13.20
CA LYS A 55 6.74 -13.03 -13.07
C LYS A 55 6.71 -11.69 -12.33
N TYR A 56 5.51 -11.15 -12.05
CA TYR A 56 5.30 -9.89 -11.33
C TYR A 56 4.50 -10.09 -10.03
N LYS A 57 4.17 -11.34 -9.67
CA LYS A 57 3.49 -11.62 -8.40
C LYS A 57 4.46 -11.38 -7.24
N GLU A 58 4.08 -10.48 -6.34
CA GLU A 58 4.80 -10.17 -5.11
C GLU A 58 3.80 -10.17 -3.95
N ILE A 59 4.18 -10.73 -2.80
CA ILE A 59 3.34 -10.76 -1.59
C ILE A 59 3.07 -9.35 -1.01
N GLY A 60 3.88 -8.36 -1.39
CA GLY A 60 3.75 -6.98 -0.91
C GLY A 60 3.98 -6.86 0.60
N SER A 61 3.48 -5.77 1.19
CA SER A 61 3.69 -5.46 2.62
C SER A 61 2.45 -5.67 3.50
N PHE A 62 1.34 -6.20 2.96
CA PHE A 62 0.08 -6.34 3.72
C PHE A 62 0.10 -7.48 4.74
N HIS A 63 0.73 -8.62 4.44
CA HIS A 63 0.72 -9.85 5.24
C HIS A 63 1.38 -9.78 6.63
N LYS A 64 1.90 -8.62 7.03
CA LYS A 64 2.72 -8.45 8.24
C LYS A 64 1.90 -8.37 9.51
#